data_AF-A0A4S2UM65-F1
#
_entry.id   AF-A0A4S2UM65-F1
#
_cell.length_a   1.000
_cell.length_b   1.000
_cell.length_c   1.000
_cell.angle_alpha   90.00
_cell.angle_beta   90.00
_cell.angle_gamma   90.00
#
_symmetry.space_group_name_H-M   'P 1'
#
loop_
_entity.id
_entity.type
_entity.pdbx_description
1 polymer ?
#
loop_
_entity_poly.entity_id
_entity_poly.type
_entity_poly.pdbx_seq_one_letter_code
_entity_poly.pdbx_strand_id
1 'polypeptide(L)'
;MRNPSPGRTGRPRSAAADAAILAATRDALVELGWSKLTMGDVSARAGVAKTTLYRRWAGKSELVVDAVAELFDSLELPDRGSLEADIEYVVLRFAELLRRPEARTALMAVVSESTRDEALRDRIRSAIVDRQKRLVVLGRERAQARGELPYEEDEFLAGRTTDLIFDVIAGTVVHRALVSSEPVDELWVATFTALLMHGLRGPAAA
;
A
#
# COMPACT_ATOMS: atom_id res chain seq x y z
N MET A 1 4.57 0.93 -57.75
CA MET A 1 4.20 1.49 -56.43
C MET A 1 4.52 0.46 -55.36
N ARG A 2 5.46 0.74 -54.44
CA ARG A 2 5.80 -0.18 -53.32
C ARG A 2 4.84 0.09 -52.18
N ASN A 3 4.19 -0.96 -51.69
CA ASN A 3 3.32 -0.90 -50.52
C ASN A 3 4.20 -0.83 -49.25
N PRO A 4 3.92 0.05 -48.26
CA PRO A 4 4.67 0.07 -47.01
C PRO A 4 4.25 -1.10 -46.12
N SER A 5 5.23 -1.83 -45.61
CA SER A 5 5.01 -2.91 -44.63
C SER A 5 4.43 -2.35 -43.33
N PRO A 6 3.44 -3.01 -42.71
CA PRO A 6 2.89 -2.58 -41.43
C PRO A 6 3.98 -2.69 -40.34
N GLY A 7 4.22 -1.57 -39.65
CA GLY A 7 5.18 -1.51 -38.54
C GLY A 7 4.87 -2.56 -37.49
N ARG A 8 5.91 -3.31 -37.08
CA ARG A 8 5.86 -4.26 -35.97
C ARG A 8 5.48 -3.50 -34.69
N THR A 9 4.21 -3.52 -34.34
CA THR A 9 3.75 -3.22 -32.98
C THR A 9 4.45 -4.20 -32.04
N GLY A 10 5.28 -3.66 -31.13
CA GLY A 10 6.09 -4.47 -30.22
C GLY A 10 5.23 -5.42 -29.40
N ARG A 11 5.76 -6.62 -29.12
CA ARG A 11 5.08 -7.67 -28.32
C ARG A 11 4.49 -7.04 -27.04
N PRO A 12 3.21 -7.33 -26.72
CA PRO A 12 2.57 -6.79 -25.54
C PRO A 12 3.41 -7.00 -24.26
N ARG A 13 3.30 -6.02 -23.37
CA ARG A 13 3.98 -5.95 -22.07
C ARG A 13 3.87 -7.29 -21.34
N SER A 14 4.99 -7.86 -20.90
CA SER A 14 4.95 -9.06 -20.06
C SER A 14 4.75 -8.65 -18.61
N ALA A 15 3.55 -8.87 -18.08
CA ALA A 15 3.24 -8.70 -16.66
C ALA A 15 4.13 -9.58 -15.76
N ALA A 16 4.50 -10.77 -16.25
CA ALA A 16 5.45 -11.65 -15.57
C ALA A 16 6.83 -11.00 -15.40
N ALA A 17 7.30 -10.23 -16.40
CA ALA A 17 8.56 -9.51 -16.29
C ALA A 17 8.47 -8.32 -15.33
N ASP A 18 7.31 -7.65 -15.23
CA ASP A 18 7.10 -6.61 -14.22
C ASP A 18 7.17 -7.19 -12.80
N ALA A 19 6.39 -8.26 -12.52
CA ALA A 19 6.40 -8.92 -11.23
C ALA A 19 7.80 -9.42 -10.82
N ALA A 20 8.57 -10.00 -11.76
CA ALA A 20 9.94 -10.43 -11.50
C ALA A 20 10.88 -9.26 -11.13
N ILE A 21 10.74 -8.11 -11.80
CA ILE A 21 11.53 -6.90 -11.51
C ILE A 21 11.17 -6.32 -10.15
N LEU A 22 9.89 -6.22 -9.82
CA LEU A 22 9.43 -5.69 -8.54
C LEU A 22 9.85 -6.61 -7.38
N ALA A 23 9.75 -7.94 -7.55
CA ALA A 23 10.26 -8.91 -6.58
C ALA A 23 11.77 -8.77 -6.37
N ALA A 24 12.56 -8.75 -7.46
CA ALA A 24 14.01 -8.56 -7.38
C ALA A 24 14.41 -7.23 -6.71
N THR A 25 13.59 -6.18 -6.88
CA THR A 25 13.78 -4.88 -6.22
C THR A 25 13.61 -4.99 -4.72
N ARG A 26 12.58 -5.69 -4.24
CA ARG A 26 12.36 -5.93 -2.81
C ARG A 26 13.49 -6.74 -2.19
N ASP A 27 13.92 -7.81 -2.87
CA ASP A 27 15.02 -8.64 -2.39
C ASP A 27 16.33 -7.84 -2.31
N ALA A 28 16.63 -7.04 -3.34
CA ALA A 28 17.78 -6.14 -3.33
C ALA A 28 17.69 -5.10 -2.21
N LEU A 29 16.49 -4.61 -1.90
CA LEU A 29 16.29 -3.62 -0.84
C LEU A 29 16.52 -4.21 0.55
N VAL A 30 16.09 -5.45 0.77
CA VAL A 30 16.36 -6.20 2.01
C VAL A 30 17.86 -6.47 2.17
N GLU A 31 18.53 -6.90 1.11
CA GLU A 31 19.94 -7.31 1.18
C GLU A 31 20.92 -6.13 1.21
N LEU A 32 20.69 -5.12 0.37
CA LEU A 32 21.65 -4.04 0.13
C LEU A 32 21.28 -2.74 0.86
N GLY A 33 19.99 -2.57 1.20
CA GLY A 33 19.44 -1.31 1.65
C GLY A 33 19.32 -0.28 0.51
N TRP A 34 18.59 0.82 0.77
CA TRP A 34 18.29 1.82 -0.24
C TRP A 34 19.53 2.43 -0.88
N SER A 35 20.55 2.77 -0.10
CA SER A 35 21.73 3.51 -0.57
C SER A 35 22.58 2.72 -1.56
N LYS A 36 22.68 1.40 -1.39
CA LYS A 36 23.51 0.54 -2.25
C LYS A 36 22.74 -0.08 -3.42
N LEU A 37 21.40 -0.11 -3.35
CA LEU A 37 20.58 -0.62 -4.45
C LEU A 37 20.77 0.20 -5.72
N THR A 38 21.09 -0.47 -6.83
CA THR A 38 21.14 0.15 -8.16
C THR A 38 20.17 -0.52 -9.15
N MET A 39 19.81 0.21 -10.21
CA MET A 39 19.05 -0.36 -11.34
C MET A 39 19.79 -1.54 -11.99
N GLY A 40 21.13 -1.58 -11.90
CA GLY A 40 21.94 -2.68 -12.40
C GLY A 40 21.79 -3.95 -11.58
N ASP A 41 21.77 -3.83 -10.25
CA ASP A 41 21.58 -4.96 -9.34
C ASP A 41 20.23 -5.61 -9.58
N VAL A 42 19.17 -4.80 -9.70
CA VAL A 42 17.81 -5.30 -9.98
C VAL A 42 17.75 -5.96 -11.35
N SER A 43 18.33 -5.34 -12.39
CA SER A 43 18.38 -5.89 -13.75
C SER A 43 19.05 -7.27 -13.78
N ALA A 44 20.17 -7.43 -13.08
CA ALA A 44 20.89 -8.69 -12.97
C ALA A 44 20.07 -9.76 -12.23
N ARG A 45 19.48 -9.41 -11.08
CA ARG A 45 18.65 -10.32 -10.28
C ARG A 45 17.38 -10.78 -11.01
N ALA A 46 16.70 -9.86 -11.68
CA ALA A 46 15.48 -10.15 -12.43
C ALA A 46 15.73 -10.84 -13.78
N GLY A 47 16.99 -11.00 -14.20
CA GLY A 47 17.34 -11.63 -15.48
C GLY A 47 16.85 -10.85 -16.70
N VAL A 48 16.76 -9.53 -16.61
CA VAL A 48 16.28 -8.65 -17.68
C VAL A 48 17.35 -7.62 -18.07
N ALA A 49 17.32 -7.13 -19.31
CA ALA A 49 18.23 -6.07 -19.74
C ALA A 49 17.91 -4.73 -19.02
N LYS A 50 18.93 -3.93 -18.72
CA LYS A 50 18.76 -2.57 -18.13
C LYS A 50 17.79 -1.69 -18.93
N THR A 51 17.83 -1.78 -20.26
CA THR A 51 16.89 -1.07 -21.16
C THR A 51 15.44 -1.45 -20.94
N THR A 52 15.16 -2.65 -20.43
CA THR A 52 13.81 -3.09 -20.04
C THR A 52 13.33 -2.39 -18.78
N LEU A 53 14.21 -2.18 -17.79
CA LEU A 53 13.88 -1.40 -16.59
C LEU A 53 13.67 0.07 -16.94
N TYR A 54 14.64 0.71 -17.61
CA TYR A 54 14.59 2.16 -17.89
C TYR A 54 13.44 2.58 -18.81
N ARG A 55 12.88 1.66 -19.60
CA ARG A 55 11.67 1.93 -20.39
C ARG A 55 10.42 2.05 -19.52
N ARG A 56 10.44 1.47 -18.31
CA ARG A 56 9.28 1.36 -17.41
C ARG A 56 9.40 2.29 -16.22
N TRP A 57 10.60 2.41 -15.65
CA TRP A 57 10.89 3.28 -14.52
C TRP A 57 12.01 4.24 -14.89
N ALA A 58 11.77 5.53 -14.72
CA ALA A 58 12.74 6.59 -14.97
C ALA A 58 13.98 6.46 -14.06
N GLY A 59 13.82 5.84 -12.88
CA GLY A 59 14.94 5.59 -11.98
C GLY A 59 14.60 4.75 -10.76
N LYS A 60 15.58 4.66 -9.85
CA LYS A 60 15.53 3.84 -8.64
C LYS A 60 14.31 4.15 -7.78
N SER A 61 14.04 5.42 -7.53
CA SER A 61 12.97 5.85 -6.63
C SER A 61 11.60 5.37 -7.10
N GLU A 62 11.31 5.53 -8.39
CA GLU A 62 10.04 5.09 -8.99
C GLU A 62 9.89 3.57 -8.93
N LEU A 63 10.96 2.85 -9.27
CA LEU A 63 10.98 1.39 -9.22
C LEU A 63 10.74 0.86 -7.80
N VAL A 64 11.40 1.45 -6.79
CA VAL A 64 11.23 1.02 -5.41
C VAL A 64 9.81 1.32 -4.92
N VAL A 65 9.25 2.50 -5.22
CA VAL A 65 7.87 2.82 -4.83
C VAL A 65 6.88 1.83 -5.43
N ASP A 66 7.01 1.45 -6.71
CA ASP A 66 6.13 0.44 -7.31
C ASP A 66 6.32 -0.94 -6.69
N ALA A 67 7.57 -1.31 -6.37
CA ALA A 67 7.86 -2.57 -5.71
C ALA A 67 7.24 -2.64 -4.30
N VAL A 68 7.13 -1.50 -3.62
CA VAL A 68 6.44 -1.36 -2.35
C VAL A 68 4.93 -1.40 -2.57
N ALA A 69 4.40 -0.60 -3.48
CA ALA A 69 2.96 -0.52 -3.77
C ALA A 69 2.34 -1.88 -4.10
N GLU A 70 3.03 -2.72 -4.87
CA GLU A 70 2.59 -4.08 -5.21
C GLU A 70 2.37 -4.96 -3.96
N LEU A 71 3.13 -4.76 -2.88
CA LEU A 71 2.90 -5.49 -1.63
C LEU A 71 1.56 -5.14 -0.99
N PHE A 72 1.21 -3.85 -0.99
CA PHE A 72 -0.03 -3.36 -0.38
C PHE A 72 -1.26 -3.70 -1.23
N ASP A 73 -1.10 -3.93 -2.53
CA ASP A 73 -2.20 -4.39 -3.39
C ASP A 73 -2.75 -5.76 -3.00
N SER A 74 -1.94 -6.57 -2.31
CA SER A 74 -2.40 -7.84 -1.76
C SER A 74 -3.39 -7.69 -0.59
N LEU A 75 -3.55 -6.47 -0.06
CA LEU A 75 -4.58 -6.19 0.93
C LEU A 75 -5.95 -6.16 0.25
N GLU A 76 -6.84 -6.97 0.80
CA GLU A 76 -8.23 -7.08 0.38
C GLU A 76 -9.14 -6.82 1.56
N LEU A 77 -10.34 -6.31 1.26
CA LEU A 77 -11.42 -6.14 2.23
C LEU A 77 -12.58 -7.05 1.80
N PRO A 78 -12.58 -8.35 2.16
CA PRO A 78 -13.75 -9.20 2.03
C PRO A 78 -14.90 -8.66 2.89
N ASP A 79 -16.14 -8.91 2.51
CA ASP A 79 -17.30 -8.56 3.34
C ASP A 79 -17.44 -9.61 4.46
N ARG A 80 -17.22 -9.18 5.69
CA ARG A 80 -17.25 -10.03 6.89
C ARG A 80 -18.57 -9.91 7.64
N GLY A 81 -19.53 -9.13 7.12
CA GLY A 81 -20.89 -9.02 7.65
C GLY A 81 -21.10 -7.89 8.66
N SER A 82 -20.06 -7.18 9.09
CA SER A 82 -20.15 -5.96 9.90
C SER A 82 -18.92 -5.08 9.72
N LEU A 83 -19.06 -3.77 9.94
CA LEU A 83 -17.96 -2.80 9.86
C LEU A 83 -16.85 -3.15 10.86
N GLU A 84 -17.23 -3.57 12.05
CA GLU A 84 -16.30 -4.05 13.08
C GLU A 84 -15.45 -5.21 12.54
N ALA A 85 -16.08 -6.27 12.03
CA ALA A 85 -15.36 -7.43 11.50
C ALA A 85 -14.53 -7.09 10.24
N ASP A 86 -15.00 -6.16 9.41
CA ASP A 86 -14.27 -5.64 8.24
C ASP A 86 -12.99 -4.90 8.68
N ILE A 87 -13.07 -4.02 9.69
CA ILE A 87 -11.93 -3.28 10.25
C ILE A 87 -10.94 -4.24 10.91
N GLU A 88 -11.41 -5.14 11.78
CA GLU A 88 -10.54 -6.09 12.47
C GLU A 88 -9.75 -6.94 11.48
N TYR A 89 -10.41 -7.42 10.43
CA TYR A 89 -9.77 -8.20 9.38
C TYR A 89 -8.67 -7.40 8.67
N VAL A 90 -8.96 -6.20 8.17
CA VAL A 90 -7.97 -5.44 7.39
C VAL A 90 -6.79 -5.01 8.26
N VAL A 91 -7.02 -4.69 9.53
CA VAL A 91 -5.96 -4.36 10.50
C VAL A 91 -5.03 -5.56 10.71
N LEU A 92 -5.57 -6.76 10.95
CA LEU A 92 -4.77 -7.99 11.09
C LEU A 92 -4.00 -8.32 9.80
N ARG A 93 -4.64 -8.20 8.63
CA ARG A 93 -3.97 -8.45 7.34
C ARG A 93 -2.86 -7.45 7.08
N PHE A 94 -3.06 -6.19 7.45
CA PHE A 94 -2.03 -5.17 7.31
C PHE A 94 -0.85 -5.43 8.27
N ALA A 95 -1.13 -5.80 9.52
CA ALA A 95 -0.08 -6.17 10.47
C ALA A 95 0.72 -7.39 10.01
N GLU A 96 0.06 -8.43 9.49
CA GLU A 96 0.74 -9.63 8.95
C GLU A 96 1.61 -9.28 7.74
N LEU A 97 1.14 -8.37 6.87
CA LEU A 97 1.96 -7.85 5.78
C LEU A 97 3.23 -7.20 6.33
N LEU A 98 3.14 -6.36 7.36
CA LEU A 98 4.30 -5.69 7.98
C LEU A 98 5.21 -6.63 8.79
N ARG A 99 4.76 -7.85 9.14
CA ARG A 99 5.65 -8.86 9.74
C ARG A 99 6.67 -9.40 8.74
N ARG A 100 6.34 -9.39 7.45
CA ARG A 100 7.24 -9.81 6.37
C ARG A 100 8.46 -8.87 6.29
N PRO A 101 9.70 -9.39 6.38
CA PRO A 101 10.91 -8.56 6.36
C PRO A 101 11.00 -7.62 5.16
N GLU A 102 10.59 -8.09 3.99
CA GLU A 102 10.59 -7.33 2.75
C GLU A 102 9.61 -6.15 2.78
N ALA A 103 8.41 -6.32 3.35
CA ALA A 103 7.43 -5.25 3.43
C ALA A 103 7.84 -4.18 4.44
N ARG A 104 8.28 -4.61 5.64
CA ARG A 104 8.79 -3.71 6.67
C ARG A 104 9.99 -2.91 6.20
N THR A 105 11.00 -3.58 5.64
CA THR A 105 12.23 -2.93 5.19
C THR A 105 11.93 -1.95 4.05
N ALA A 106 11.08 -2.36 3.10
CA ALA A 106 10.74 -1.53 1.97
C ALA A 106 9.94 -0.28 2.37
N LEU A 107 8.94 -0.42 3.24
CA LEU A 107 8.17 0.70 3.75
C LEU A 107 9.06 1.70 4.50
N MET A 108 9.90 1.20 5.43
CA MET A 108 10.78 2.07 6.22
C MET A 108 11.83 2.79 5.35
N ALA A 109 12.36 2.12 4.33
CA ALA A 109 13.29 2.74 3.39
C ALA A 109 12.63 3.90 2.62
N VAL A 110 11.43 3.67 2.10
CA VAL A 110 10.66 4.67 1.37
C VAL A 110 10.28 5.86 2.25
N VAL A 111 9.82 5.62 3.48
CA VAL A 111 9.49 6.68 4.45
C VAL A 111 10.72 7.52 4.78
N SER A 112 11.84 6.87 5.11
CA SER A 112 13.11 7.56 5.42
C SER A 112 13.55 8.49 4.30
N GLU A 113 13.53 8.01 3.06
CA GLU A 113 14.02 8.77 1.90
C GLU A 113 13.08 9.91 1.52
N SER A 114 11.77 9.71 1.71
CA SER A 114 10.76 10.74 1.46
C SER A 114 10.95 11.98 2.33
N THR A 115 11.62 11.89 3.48
CA THR A 115 11.89 13.07 4.34
C THR A 115 12.78 14.11 3.65
N ARG A 116 13.53 13.71 2.62
CA ARG A 116 14.51 14.56 1.92
C ARG A 116 14.16 14.81 0.44
N ASP A 117 13.16 14.12 -0.10
CA ASP A 117 12.78 14.19 -1.52
C ASP A 117 11.26 14.38 -1.66
N GLU A 118 10.85 15.56 -2.15
CA GLU A 118 9.45 15.93 -2.34
C GLU A 118 8.77 15.15 -3.48
N ALA A 119 9.47 14.96 -4.59
CA ALA A 119 8.94 14.19 -5.71
C ALA A 119 8.69 12.73 -5.30
N LEU A 120 9.57 12.17 -4.47
CA LEU A 120 9.35 10.86 -3.88
C LEU A 120 8.14 10.84 -2.93
N ARG A 121 7.93 11.86 -2.08
CA ARG A 121 6.71 11.96 -1.25
C ARG A 121 5.44 11.94 -2.06
N ASP A 122 5.38 12.72 -3.14
CA ASP A 122 4.20 12.78 -4.01
C ASP A 122 3.98 11.44 -4.74
N ARG A 123 5.06 10.77 -5.12
CA ARG A 123 4.97 9.43 -5.70
C ARG A 123 4.46 8.41 -4.69
N ILE A 124 4.91 8.45 -3.44
CA ILE A 124 4.40 7.58 -2.37
C ILE A 124 2.92 7.82 -2.13
N ARG A 125 2.51 9.10 -2.04
CA ARG A 125 1.11 9.48 -1.85
C ARG A 125 0.24 8.87 -2.95
N SER A 126 0.59 9.10 -4.21
CA SER A 126 -0.19 8.59 -5.35
C SER A 126 -0.15 7.05 -5.49
N ALA A 127 1.03 6.43 -5.35
CA ALA A 127 1.21 5.01 -5.63
C ALA A 127 0.66 4.08 -4.54
N ILE A 128 0.77 4.53 -3.28
CA ILE A 128 0.51 3.71 -2.10
C ILE A 128 -0.72 4.25 -1.38
N VAL A 129 -0.66 5.49 -0.90
CA VAL A 129 -1.70 6.05 -0.02
C VAL A 129 -3.04 6.16 -0.74
N ASP A 130 -3.11 6.96 -1.81
CA ASP A 130 -4.35 7.20 -2.54
C ASP A 130 -4.91 5.91 -3.14
N ARG A 131 -4.03 5.00 -3.55
CA ARG A 131 -4.44 3.69 -4.06
C ARG A 131 -5.07 2.81 -2.99
N GLN A 132 -4.54 2.77 -1.77
CA GLN A 132 -5.10 1.93 -0.70
C GLN A 132 -6.34 2.55 -0.03
N LYS A 133 -6.61 3.85 -0.23
CA LYS A 133 -7.91 4.46 0.17
C LYS A 133 -9.12 3.76 -0.46
N ARG A 134 -8.94 3.01 -1.56
CA ARG A 134 -9.97 2.11 -2.12
C ARG A 134 -10.61 1.18 -1.08
N LEU A 135 -9.84 0.73 -0.08
CA LEU A 135 -10.34 -0.17 0.97
C LEU A 135 -11.24 0.59 1.94
N VAL A 136 -10.91 1.85 2.26
CA VAL A 136 -11.74 2.71 3.10
C VAL A 136 -13.05 3.03 2.39
N VAL A 137 -12.99 3.42 1.12
CA VAL A 137 -14.17 3.69 0.30
C VAL A 137 -15.10 2.47 0.28
N LEU A 138 -14.57 1.29 -0.07
CA LEU A 138 -15.34 0.05 -0.10
C LEU A 138 -15.95 -0.32 1.27
N GLY A 139 -15.19 -0.16 2.36
CA GLY A 139 -15.68 -0.43 3.71
C GLY A 139 -16.82 0.52 4.11
N ARG A 140 -16.69 1.81 3.80
CA ARG A 140 -17.74 2.81 4.07
C ARG A 140 -19.01 2.50 3.28
N GLU A 141 -18.89 2.22 1.98
CA GLU A 141 -20.04 1.89 1.12
C GLU A 141 -20.83 0.69 1.69
N ARG A 142 -20.14 -0.37 2.12
CA ARG A 142 -20.78 -1.55 2.70
C ARG A 142 -21.43 -1.26 4.05
N ALA A 143 -20.74 -0.57 4.93
CA ALA A 143 -21.28 -0.21 6.23
C ALA A 143 -22.51 0.71 6.10
N GLN A 144 -22.49 1.64 5.15
CA GLN A 144 -23.66 2.47 4.81
C GLN A 144 -24.82 1.63 4.26
N ALA A 145 -24.55 0.68 3.36
CA ALA A 145 -25.56 -0.24 2.85
C ALA A 145 -26.20 -1.12 3.95
N ARG A 146 -25.45 -1.44 5.00
CA ARG A 146 -25.93 -2.16 6.20
C ARG A 146 -26.58 -1.24 7.25
N GLY A 147 -26.51 0.08 7.09
CA GLY A 147 -27.02 1.05 8.06
C GLY A 147 -26.14 1.23 9.31
N GLU A 148 -24.88 0.79 9.25
CA GLU A 148 -23.90 0.87 10.35
C GLU A 148 -23.17 2.23 10.37
N LEU A 149 -23.10 2.92 9.23
CA LEU A 149 -22.58 4.28 9.11
C LEU A 149 -23.61 5.21 8.48
N PRO A 150 -23.67 6.48 8.90
CA PRO A 150 -24.47 7.48 8.22
C PRO A 150 -23.93 7.77 6.83
N TYR A 151 -24.81 8.20 5.94
CA TYR A 151 -24.42 8.76 4.66
C TYR A 151 -23.93 10.20 4.85
N GLU A 152 -22.80 10.54 4.23
CA GLU A 152 -22.27 11.90 4.20
C GLU A 152 -22.59 12.52 2.84
N GLU A 153 -23.53 13.47 2.81
CA GLU A 153 -23.99 14.10 1.56
C GLU A 153 -22.94 15.07 0.97
N ASP A 154 -22.12 15.68 1.82
CA ASP A 154 -21.06 16.60 1.40
C ASP A 154 -19.82 15.79 0.95
N GLU A 155 -19.58 15.78 -0.36
CA GLU A 155 -18.47 15.07 -1.00
C GLU A 155 -17.08 15.52 -0.47
N PHE A 156 -16.93 16.81 -0.16
CA PHE A 156 -15.67 17.34 0.36
C PHE A 156 -15.42 16.81 1.78
N LEU A 157 -16.45 16.79 2.63
CA LEU A 157 -16.35 16.18 3.96
C LEU A 157 -16.14 14.67 3.86
N ALA A 158 -16.84 13.97 2.97
CA ALA A 158 -16.67 12.53 2.76
C ALA A 158 -15.24 12.15 2.35
N GLY A 159 -14.62 12.95 1.47
CA GLY A 159 -13.21 12.79 1.11
C GLY A 159 -12.28 13.00 2.29
N ARG A 160 -12.49 14.07 3.07
CA ARG A 160 -11.69 14.36 4.29
C ARG A 160 -11.84 13.27 5.36
N THR A 161 -13.03 12.74 5.55
CA THR A 161 -13.30 11.63 6.47
C THR A 161 -12.59 10.36 5.99
N THR A 162 -12.61 10.07 4.69
CA THR A 162 -11.91 8.93 4.08
C THR A 162 -10.40 9.02 4.30
N ASP A 163 -9.82 10.20 4.08
CA ASP A 163 -8.40 10.45 4.34
C ASP A 163 -8.07 10.22 5.83
N LEU A 164 -8.88 10.75 6.74
CA LEU A 164 -8.64 10.60 8.18
C LEU A 164 -8.76 9.15 8.65
N ILE A 165 -9.75 8.40 8.16
CA ILE A 165 -9.89 6.97 8.49
C ILE A 165 -8.65 6.20 8.05
N PHE A 166 -8.15 6.46 6.83
CA PHE A 166 -6.91 5.86 6.34
C PHE A 166 -5.73 6.22 7.24
N ASP A 167 -5.54 7.49 7.56
CA ASP A 167 -4.43 7.98 8.39
C ASP A 167 -4.45 7.34 9.79
N VAL A 168 -5.63 7.25 10.42
CA VAL A 168 -5.78 6.65 11.74
C VAL A 168 -5.47 5.15 11.71
N ILE A 169 -6.06 4.39 10.79
CA ILE A 169 -5.86 2.94 10.71
C ILE A 169 -4.41 2.63 10.33
N ALA A 170 -3.93 3.19 9.21
CA ALA A 170 -2.61 2.89 8.70
C ALA A 170 -1.52 3.39 9.66
N GLY A 171 -1.67 4.62 10.15
CA GLY A 171 -0.73 5.24 11.09
C GLY A 171 -0.64 4.47 12.41
N THR A 172 -1.77 4.04 12.98
CA THR A 172 -1.77 3.28 14.24
C THR A 172 -1.10 1.92 14.09
N VAL A 173 -1.40 1.18 13.01
CA VAL A 173 -0.78 -0.13 12.74
C VAL A 173 0.72 0.02 12.49
N VAL A 174 1.14 0.98 11.67
CA VAL A 174 2.56 1.27 11.41
C VAL A 174 3.27 1.66 12.71
N HIS A 175 2.68 2.54 13.51
CA HIS A 175 3.26 2.93 14.80
C HIS A 175 3.42 1.72 15.73
N ARG A 176 2.36 0.94 15.96
CA ARG A 176 2.38 -0.23 16.85
C ARG A 176 3.41 -1.26 16.38
N ALA A 177 3.37 -1.64 15.11
CA ALA A 177 4.17 -2.74 14.57
C ALA A 177 5.64 -2.35 14.31
N LEU A 178 5.91 -1.11 13.86
CA LEU A 178 7.24 -0.71 13.39
C LEU A 178 7.96 0.27 14.31
N VAL A 179 7.23 1.12 15.03
CA VAL A 179 7.83 2.11 15.94
C VAL A 179 7.89 1.57 17.36
N SER A 180 6.76 1.18 17.92
CA SER A 180 6.70 0.54 19.24
C SER A 180 7.23 -0.90 19.24
N SER A 181 7.34 -1.53 18.06
CA SER A 181 7.82 -2.90 17.88
C SER A 181 7.03 -3.93 18.70
N GLU A 182 5.71 -3.75 18.73
CA GLU A 182 4.82 -4.55 19.55
C GLU A 182 3.80 -5.32 18.71
N PRO A 183 3.24 -6.43 19.22
CA PRO A 183 2.28 -7.22 18.47
C PRO A 183 0.98 -6.44 18.24
N VAL A 184 0.42 -6.69 17.05
CA VAL A 184 -0.96 -6.40 16.66
C VAL A 184 -1.69 -7.74 16.69
N ASP A 185 -2.19 -8.11 17.87
CA ASP A 185 -2.93 -9.35 18.12
C ASP A 185 -4.44 -9.10 18.16
N GLU A 186 -5.23 -10.18 18.24
CA GLU A 186 -6.69 -10.10 18.21
C GLU A 186 -7.26 -9.21 19.32
N LEU A 187 -6.70 -9.25 20.52
CA LEU A 187 -7.16 -8.42 21.65
C LEU A 187 -6.89 -6.94 21.40
N TRP A 188 -5.68 -6.60 20.93
CA TRP A 188 -5.35 -5.23 20.58
C TRP A 188 -6.22 -4.72 19.44
N VAL A 189 -6.48 -5.55 18.42
CA VAL A 189 -7.32 -5.20 17.27
C VAL A 189 -8.78 -4.97 17.69
N ALA A 190 -9.35 -5.82 18.53
CA ALA A 190 -10.69 -5.62 19.08
C ALA A 190 -10.78 -4.31 19.89
N THR A 191 -9.77 -4.03 20.71
CA THR A 191 -9.71 -2.78 21.52
C THR A 191 -9.59 -1.54 20.63
N PHE A 192 -8.74 -1.59 19.61
CA PHE A 192 -8.57 -0.51 18.65
C PHE A 192 -9.85 -0.27 17.84
N THR A 193 -10.52 -1.34 17.41
CA THR A 193 -11.78 -1.24 16.65
C THR A 193 -12.90 -0.68 17.52
N ALA A 194 -13.05 -1.13 18.76
CA ALA A 194 -14.00 -0.56 19.71
C ALA A 194 -13.76 0.95 19.94
N LEU A 195 -12.50 1.38 20.00
CA LEU A 195 -12.15 2.80 20.09
C LEU A 195 -12.57 3.58 18.83
N LEU A 196 -12.42 3.02 17.64
CA LEU A 196 -12.89 3.65 16.40
C LEU A 196 -14.42 3.78 16.37
N MET A 197 -15.13 2.74 16.83
CA MET A 197 -16.59 2.69 16.80
C MET A 197 -17.26 3.60 17.84
N HIS A 198 -16.66 3.74 19.02
CA HIS A 198 -17.27 4.47 20.14
C HIS A 198 -16.57 5.79 20.48
N GLY A 199 -15.39 6.02 19.90
CA GLY A 199 -14.52 7.13 20.28
C GLY A 199 -14.07 7.06 21.75
N LEU A 200 -13.41 8.13 22.20
CA LEU A 200 -12.84 8.21 23.56
C LEU A 200 -13.88 8.25 24.68
N ARG A 201 -15.16 8.47 24.36
CA ARG A 201 -16.25 8.49 25.34
C ARG A 201 -16.71 7.08 25.73
N GLY A 202 -16.33 6.07 24.98
CA GLY A 202 -16.85 4.71 25.12
C GLY A 202 -18.31 4.61 24.65
N PRO A 203 -18.89 3.40 24.71
CA PRO A 203 -20.29 3.20 24.37
C PRO A 203 -21.17 4.06 25.30
N ALA A 204 -22.27 4.59 24.76
CA ALA A 204 -23.26 5.28 25.59
C ALA A 204 -23.72 4.33 26.70
N ALA A 205 -23.74 4.80 27.95
CA ALA A 205 -24.32 4.04 29.05
C ALA A 205 -25.80 3.76 28.71
N ALA A 206 -26.15 2.48 28.66
CA ALA A 206 -27.51 2.00 28.40
C ALA A 206 -28.48 2.40 29.51
#